data_AF-A0A1C6QJD2-F1
#
_entry.id   AF-A0A1C6QJD2-F1
#
_cell.length_a   1.000
_cell.length_b   1.000
_cell.length_c   1.000
_cell.angle_alpha   90.00
_cell.angle_beta   90.00
_cell.angle_gamma   90.00
#
_symmetry.space_group_name_H-M   'P 1'
#
loop_
_entity.id
_entity.type
_entity.pdbx_description
1 polymer ?
#
loop_
_entity_poly.entity_id
_entity_poly.type
_entity_poly.pdbx_seq_one_letter_code
_entity_poly.pdbx_strand_id
1 'polypeptide(L)'
;MSWVILLISAVFEAVWATALGLSDGLSKTVPTVVFFVGLALSMAGLGYAMIRIPISVAYSVWIGIGAALTVLYAMITGEEPTSPLKIVFLGGIILCVIGLKFVKTKPGPKAEQRLPETPEAQSPQ
;
A
#
# COMPACT_ATOMS: atom_id res chain seq x y z
N MET A 1 1.14 1.87 -16.58
CA MET A 1 1.94 2.86 -15.82
C MET A 1 1.61 2.91 -14.34
N SER A 2 0.34 2.80 -13.91
CA SER A 2 -0.06 2.85 -12.49
C SER A 2 0.70 1.90 -11.55
N TRP A 3 1.07 0.69 -12.00
CA TRP A 3 1.89 -0.25 -11.22
C TRP A 3 3.31 0.26 -10.95
N VAL A 4 3.97 0.88 -11.94
CA VAL A 4 5.32 1.44 -11.75
C VAL A 4 5.27 2.61 -10.76
N ILE A 5 4.25 3.46 -10.90
CA ILE A 5 4.01 4.58 -9.98
C ILE A 5 3.73 4.07 -8.56
N LEU A 6 2.99 2.96 -8.41
CA LEU A 6 2.75 2.31 -7.13
C LEU A 6 4.05 1.80 -6.49
N LEU A 7 4.94 1.18 -7.27
CA LEU A 7 6.24 0.71 -6.76
C LEU A 7 7.12 1.88 -6.32
N ILE A 8 7.21 2.93 -7.14
CA ILE A 8 7.96 4.16 -6.79
C ILE A 8 7.37 4.80 -5.53
N SER A 9 6.03 4.86 -5.44
CA SER A 9 5.30 5.34 -4.26
C SER A 9 5.65 4.57 -2.99
N ALA A 10 5.80 3.24 -3.07
CA ALA A 10 6.19 2.41 -1.94
C ALA A 10 7.66 2.59 -1.55
N VAL A 11 8.54 2.91 -2.50
CA VAL A 11 9.93 3.30 -2.19
C VAL A 11 9.95 4.64 -1.43
N PHE A 12 9.18 5.63 -1.89
CA PHE A 12 9.02 6.88 -1.16
C PHE A 12 8.42 6.69 0.23
N GLU A 13 7.58 5.67 0.42
CA GLU A 13 7.10 5.30 1.75
C GLU A 13 8.25 4.98 2.68
N ALA A 14 9.12 4.07 2.26
CA ALA A 14 10.27 3.69 3.06
C ALA A 14 11.17 4.88 3.38
N VAL A 15 11.39 5.77 2.42
CA VAL A 15 12.18 6.99 2.62
C VAL A 15 11.57 7.90 3.69
N TRP A 16 10.26 8.21 3.62
CA TRP A 16 9.66 9.09 4.62
C TRP A 16 9.53 8.42 5.98
N ALA A 17 9.26 7.11 6.03
CA ALA A 17 9.14 6.35 7.27
C ALA A 17 10.48 6.32 8.03
N THR A 18 11.57 6.05 7.32
CA THR A 18 12.93 6.15 7.87
C THR A 18 13.25 7.57 8.31
N ALA A 19 12.97 8.58 7.48
CA ALA A 19 13.25 9.98 7.82
C ALA A 19 12.46 10.45 9.05
N LEU A 20 11.23 9.98 9.23
CA LEU A 20 10.42 10.24 10.42
C LEU A 20 11.07 9.67 11.67
N GLY A 21 11.56 8.43 11.63
CA GLY A 21 12.30 7.82 12.73
C GLY A 21 13.57 8.61 13.09
N LEU A 22 14.31 9.07 12.07
CA LEU A 22 15.54 9.86 12.24
C LEU A 22 15.30 11.31 12.69
N SER A 23 14.07 11.81 12.56
CA SER A 23 13.73 13.22 12.84
C SER A 23 13.76 13.60 14.32
N ASP A 24 13.84 12.62 15.22
CA ASP A 24 13.82 12.82 16.68
C ASP A 24 12.60 13.65 17.12
N GLY A 25 11.41 13.14 16.80
CA GLY A 25 10.15 13.84 17.06
C GLY A 25 9.98 15.12 16.23
N LEU A 26 10.46 15.13 14.99
CA LEU A 26 10.44 16.29 14.07
C LEU A 26 11.38 17.45 14.44
N SER A 27 12.22 17.29 15.46
CA SER A 27 13.17 18.31 15.93
C SER A 27 14.31 18.57 14.95
N LYS A 28 14.74 17.56 14.18
CA LYS A 28 15.84 17.70 13.21
C LYS A 28 15.31 18.19 11.85
N THR A 29 15.74 19.37 11.42
CA THR A 29 15.23 20.03 10.20
C THR A 29 15.38 19.18 8.94
N VAL A 30 16.54 18.57 8.70
CA VAL A 30 16.81 17.82 7.45
C VAL A 30 15.92 16.57 7.33
N PRO A 31 15.89 15.64 8.30
CA PRO A 31 14.98 14.48 8.24
C PRO A 31 13.50 14.89 8.20
N THR A 32 13.11 15.95 8.90
CA THR A 32 11.72 16.46 8.87
C THR A 32 11.31 16.92 7.48
N VAL A 33 12.16 17.66 6.77
CA VAL A 33 11.87 18.07 5.38
C VAL A 33 11.77 16.86 4.46
N VAL A 34 12.70 15.90 4.58
CA VAL A 34 12.66 14.66 3.79
C VAL A 34 11.38 13.87 4.07
N PHE A 35 10.95 13.79 5.33
CA PHE A 35 9.70 13.17 5.73
C PHE A 35 8.50 13.81 5.01
N PHE A 36 8.32 15.13 5.10
CA PHE A 36 7.15 15.77 4.49
C PHE A 36 7.15 15.67 2.96
N VAL A 37 8.31 15.85 2.31
CA VAL A 37 8.41 15.74 0.85
C VAL A 37 8.17 14.30 0.40
N GLY A 38 8.80 13.33 1.06
CA GLY A 38 8.62 11.91 0.75
C GLY A 38 7.20 11.44 0.99
N LEU A 39 6.56 11.89 2.08
CA LEU A 39 5.16 11.60 2.40
C LEU A 39 4.23 12.12 1.30
N ALA A 40 4.39 13.38 0.88
CA ALA A 40 3.56 13.98 -0.15
C ALA A 40 3.70 13.23 -1.49
N LEU A 41 4.94 12.93 -1.91
CA LEU A 41 5.21 12.19 -3.14
C LEU A 41 4.66 10.76 -3.09
N SER A 42 4.81 10.09 -1.96
CA SER A 42 4.28 8.74 -1.72
C SER A 42 2.74 8.75 -1.79
N MET A 43 2.08 9.62 -1.04
CA MET A 43 0.60 9.72 -1.05
C MET A 43 0.05 10.06 -2.43
N ALA A 44 0.70 10.97 -3.16
CA ALA A 44 0.29 11.32 -4.52
C ALA A 44 0.41 10.12 -5.48
N GLY A 45 1.52 9.39 -5.42
CA GLY A 45 1.74 8.19 -6.24
C GLY A 45 0.73 7.08 -5.95
N LEU A 46 0.46 6.82 -4.67
CA LEU A 46 -0.55 5.86 -4.23
C LEU A 46 -1.95 6.24 -4.70
N GLY A 47 -2.34 7.51 -4.49
CA GLY A 47 -3.63 8.03 -4.93
C GLY A 47 -3.82 7.89 -6.45
N TYR A 48 -2.79 8.18 -7.23
CA TYR A 48 -2.81 7.98 -8.68
C TYR A 48 -2.96 6.50 -9.06
N ALA A 49 -2.25 5.60 -8.37
CA ALA A 49 -2.34 4.17 -8.64
C ALA A 49 -3.74 3.62 -8.38
N MET A 50 -4.40 4.09 -7.33
CA MET A 50 -5.76 3.69 -6.93
C MET A 50 -6.84 4.08 -7.94
N ILE A 51 -6.58 5.01 -8.87
CA ILE A 51 -7.50 5.34 -9.97
C ILE A 51 -7.74 4.13 -10.88
N ARG A 52 -6.74 3.24 -11.03
CA ARG A 52 -6.77 2.09 -11.95
C ARG A 52 -6.67 0.75 -11.25
N ILE A 53 -6.20 0.73 -10.01
CA ILE A 53 -5.97 -0.49 -9.23
C ILE A 53 -6.96 -0.49 -8.06
N PRO A 54 -7.66 -1.62 -7.80
CA PRO A 54 -8.52 -1.73 -6.63
C PRO A 54 -7.80 -1.34 -5.35
N ILE A 55 -8.48 -0.58 -4.48
CA ILE A 55 -7.89 -0.03 -3.26
C ILE A 55 -7.25 -1.11 -2.37
N SER A 56 -7.90 -2.27 -2.24
CA SER A 56 -7.39 -3.39 -1.45
C SER A 56 -6.05 -3.91 -1.97
N VAL A 57 -5.88 -3.96 -3.29
CA VAL A 57 -4.64 -4.42 -3.94
C VAL A 57 -3.57 -3.34 -3.84
N ALA A 58 -3.89 -2.10 -4.21
CA ALA A 58 -2.94 -0.99 -4.20
C ALA A 58 -2.38 -0.72 -2.79
N TYR A 59 -3.27 -0.60 -1.80
CA TYR A 59 -2.88 -0.30 -0.42
C TYR A 59 -2.06 -1.43 0.20
N SER A 60 -2.47 -2.69 0.00
CA SER A 60 -1.72 -3.84 0.54
C SER A 60 -0.31 -3.93 -0.04
N VAL A 61 -0.17 -3.74 -1.36
CA VAL A 61 1.14 -3.77 -2.04
C VAL A 61 2.02 -2.61 -1.57
N TRP A 62 1.44 -1.40 -1.43
CA TRP A 62 2.14 -0.22 -0.98
C TRP A 62 2.73 -0.44 0.42
N ILE A 63 1.86 -0.73 1.42
CA ILE A 63 2.27 -1.02 2.81
C ILE A 63 3.28 -2.17 2.86
N GLY A 64 3.04 -3.25 2.13
CA GLY A 64 3.91 -4.42 2.19
C GLY A 64 5.33 -4.13 1.71
N ILE A 65 5.48 -3.40 0.60
CA ILE A 65 6.78 -3.05 0.04
C ILE A 65 7.48 -1.99 0.90
N GLY A 66 6.78 -0.91 1.28
CA GLY A 66 7.42 0.14 2.07
C GLY A 66 7.82 -0.33 3.46
N ALA A 67 7.01 -1.16 4.14
CA ALA A 67 7.39 -1.79 5.39
C ALA A 67 8.63 -2.69 5.22
N ALA A 68 8.66 -3.54 4.19
CA ALA A 68 9.80 -4.41 3.91
C ALA A 68 11.09 -3.62 3.67
N LEU A 69 11.03 -2.56 2.87
CA LEU A 69 12.17 -1.70 2.58
C LEU A 69 12.63 -0.91 3.81
N THR A 70 11.69 -0.40 4.62
CA THR A 70 12.00 0.35 5.85
C THR A 70 12.74 -0.52 6.85
N VAL A 71 12.24 -1.74 7.09
CA VAL A 71 12.88 -2.68 8.03
C VAL A 71 14.23 -3.14 7.48
N LEU A 72 14.31 -3.46 6.18
CA LEU A 72 15.57 -3.85 5.56
C LEU A 72 16.62 -2.73 5.68
N TYR A 73 16.21 -1.47 5.44
CA TYR A 73 17.09 -0.32 5.62
C TYR A 73 17.58 -0.21 7.07
N ALA A 74 16.68 -0.26 8.06
CA ALA A 74 17.03 -0.16 9.47
C ALA A 74 17.98 -1.28 9.94
N MET A 75 17.83 -2.49 9.38
CA MET A 75 18.72 -3.62 9.63
C MET A 75 20.11 -3.41 9.02
N ILE A 76 20.20 -2.84 7.81
CA ILE A 76 21.46 -2.59 7.11
C ILE A 76 22.23 -1.42 7.75
N THR A 77 21.53 -0.36 8.18
CA THR A 77 22.16 0.79 8.83
C THR A 77 22.54 0.53 10.29
N GLY A 78 22.10 -0.58 10.87
CA GLY A 78 22.34 -0.92 12.27
C GLY A 78 21.50 -0.10 13.26
N GLU A 79 20.47 0.59 12.79
CA GLU A 79 19.49 1.31 13.63
C GLU A 79 18.72 0.33 14.53
N GLU A 80 18.45 -0.88 14.02
CA GLU A 80 17.81 -1.93 14.80
C GLU A 80 18.62 -3.25 14.78
N PRO A 81 18.69 -3.96 15.92
CA PRO A 81 19.29 -5.28 15.95
C PRO A 81 18.49 -6.27 15.11
N THR A 82 19.20 -7.00 14.26
CA THR A 82 18.63 -8.05 13.41
C THR A 82 18.20 -9.24 14.27
N SER A 83 16.89 -9.39 14.48
CA SER A 83 16.33 -10.56 15.17
C SER A 83 15.74 -11.53 14.14
N PRO A 84 16.05 -12.84 14.20
CA PRO A 84 15.45 -13.84 13.33
C PRO A 84 13.91 -13.83 13.39
N LEU A 85 13.33 -13.52 14.56
CA LEU A 85 11.88 -13.39 14.73
C LEU A 85 11.31 -12.21 13.93
N LYS A 86 11.99 -11.06 13.89
CA LYS A 86 11.55 -9.90 13.10
C LYS A 86 11.46 -10.26 11.61
N ILE A 87 12.42 -11.01 11.10
CA ILE A 87 12.44 -11.47 9.71
C ILE A 87 11.26 -12.40 9.42
N VAL A 88 10.95 -13.34 10.34
CA VAL A 88 9.80 -14.24 10.20
C VAL A 88 8.48 -13.46 10.17
N PHE A 89 8.28 -12.51 11.09
CA PHE A 89 7.06 -11.70 11.12
C PHE A 89 6.93 -10.80 9.90
N LEU A 90 8.02 -10.18 9.44
CA LEU A 90 8.04 -9.38 8.22
C LEU A 90 7.69 -10.23 6.99
N GLY A 91 8.26 -11.44 6.90
CA GLY A 91 7.90 -12.42 5.88
C GLY A 91 6.41 -12.80 5.93
N GLY A 92 5.85 -12.95 7.13
CA GLY A 92 4.42 -13.18 7.35
C GLY A 92 3.54 -12.04 6.85
N ILE A 93 3.92 -10.78 7.10
CA ILE A 93 3.21 -9.59 6.58
C ILE A 93 3.20 -9.61 5.04
N ILE A 94 4.36 -9.84 4.42
CA ILE A 94 4.50 -9.91 2.96
C ILE A 94 3.64 -11.06 2.41
N LEU A 95 3.65 -12.22 3.05
CA LEU A 95 2.86 -13.39 2.64
C LEU A 95 1.35 -13.10 2.70
N CYS A 96 0.88 -12.44 3.76
CA CYS A 96 -0.52 -12.01 3.88
C CYS A 96 -0.92 -11.01 2.79
N VAL A 97 -0.06 -10.04 2.48
CA VAL A 97 -0.27 -9.07 1.40
C VAL A 97 -0.39 -9.76 0.04
N ILE A 98 0.51 -10.72 -0.24
CA ILE A 98 0.45 -11.52 -1.47
C ILE A 98 -0.83 -12.35 -1.50
N GLY A 99 -1.20 -13.00 -0.39
CA GLY A 99 -2.41 -13.79 -0.27
C GLY A 99 -3.68 -13.00 -0.61
N LEU A 100 -3.79 -11.75 -0.14
CA LEU A 100 -4.92 -10.87 -0.44
C LEU A 100 -5.09 -10.59 -1.93
N LYS A 101 -4.00 -10.55 -2.71
CA LYS A 101 -4.07 -10.39 -4.16
C LYS A 101 -4.80 -11.55 -4.86
N PHE A 102 -4.73 -12.75 -4.29
CA PHE A 102 -5.34 -13.95 -4.87
C PHE A 102 -6.77 -14.20 -4.40
N VAL A 103 -7.24 -13.50 -3.37
CA VAL A 103 -8.62 -13.59 -2.91
C VAL A 103 -9.53 -12.83 -3.87
N LYS A 104 -10.30 -13.58 -4.66
CA LYS A 104 -11.37 -13.01 -5.50
C LYS A 104 -12.60 -12.79 -4.63
N THR A 105 -12.89 -11.54 -4.27
CA THR A 105 -14.14 -11.18 -3.59
C THR A 105 -15.30 -11.24 -4.59
N LYS A 106 -16.32 -12.07 -4.31
CA LYS A 106 -17.58 -12.05 -5.08
C LYS A 106 -18.31 -10.72 -4.85
N PRO A 107 -19.07 -10.20 -5.83
CA PRO A 107 -19.89 -9.01 -5.65
C PRO A 107 -20.84 -9.17 -4.46
N GLY A 108 -20.94 -8.14 -3.62
CA GLY A 108 -21.88 -8.14 -2.49
C GLY A 108 -23.34 -7.97 -2.94
N PRO A 109 -24.33 -8.29 -2.07
CA PRO A 109 -25.77 -8.34 -2.41
C PRO A 109 -26.36 -7.07 -3.04
N LYS A 110 -25.74 -5.91 -2.83
CA LYS A 110 -26.16 -4.62 -3.42
C LYS A 110 -25.91 -4.51 -4.94
N ALA A 111 -25.06 -5.36 -5.51
CA ALA A 111 -24.82 -5.39 -6.95
C ALA A 111 -25.93 -6.13 -7.71
N GLU A 112 -26.53 -7.16 -7.09
CA GLU A 112 -27.61 -7.96 -7.68
C GLU A 112 -28.94 -7.20 -7.70
N GLN A 113 -29.19 -6.37 -6.68
CA GLN A 113 -30.37 -5.50 -6.59
C GLN A 113 -30.36 -4.31 -7.58
N ARG A 114 -29.26 -4.06 -8.29
CA ARG A 114 -29.15 -3.00 -9.32
C ARG A 114 -29.21 -3.53 -10.74
N LEU A 115 -29.45 -4.83 -10.94
CA LEU A 115 -29.84 -5.29 -12.26
C LEU A 115 -31.23 -4.73 -12.53
N PRO A 116 -31.43 -3.91 -13.59
CA PRO A 116 -32.78 -3.55 -13.98
C PRO A 116 -33.50 -4.86 -14.22
N GLU A 117 -34.60 -5.11 -13.51
CA GLU A 117 -35.55 -6.13 -13.93
C GLU A 117 -35.92 -5.74 -15.35
N THR A 118 -35.42 -6.52 -16.31
CA THR A 118 -35.78 -6.38 -17.72
C THR A 118 -37.30 -6.32 -17.72
N PRO A 119 -37.94 -5.22 -18.16
CA PRO A 119 -39.38 -5.22 -18.31
C PRO A 119 -39.67 -6.42 -19.20
N GLU A 120 -40.33 -7.42 -18.62
CA GLU A 120 -40.89 -8.56 -19.33
C GLU A 120 -41.43 -8.01 -20.63
N ALA A 121 -40.89 -8.51 -21.74
CA ALA A 121 -41.33 -8.13 -23.07
C ALA A 121 -42.85 -8.22 -23.07
N GLN A 122 -43.51 -7.06 -23.03
CA GLN A 122 -44.92 -6.94 -23.34
C GLN A 122 -45.04 -7.40 -24.78
N SER A 123 -45.39 -8.67 -24.95
CA SER A 123 -45.81 -9.27 -26.20
C SER A 123 -47.02 -8.48 -26.69
N PRO A 124 -46.94 -7.82 -27.87
CA PRO A 124 -48.15 -7.38 -28.55
C PRO A 124 -48.85 -8.65 -29.04
N GLN A 125 -50.06 -8.86 -28.52
CA GLN A 125 -51.19 -9.67 -29.02
C GLN A 125 -50.92 -10.53 -30.27
#